data_AF-T0M8A7-F1
#
_entry.id   AF-T0M8A7-F1
#
_cell.length_a   1.000
_cell.length_b   1.000
_cell.length_c   1.000
_cell.angle_alpha   90.00
_cell.angle_beta   90.00
_cell.angle_gamma   90.00
#
_symmetry.space_group_name_H-M   'P 1'
#
loop_
_entity.id
_entity.type
_entity.pdbx_description
1 polymer ?
#
loop_
_entity_poly.entity_id
_entity_poly.type
_entity_poly.pdbx_seq_one_letter_code
_entity_poly.pdbx_strand_id
1 'polypeptide(L)' 'RVREALPELVALGWTVTEFAAGKYDITRPKAAG' A
#
# COMPACT_ATOMS: atom_id res chain seq x y z
N ARG A 1 6.01 -6.85 -10.75
CA ARG A 1 4.76 -6.14 -11.10
C ARG A 1 4.00 -5.58 -9.90
N VAL A 2 3.61 -6.34 -8.86
CA VAL A 2 2.95 -5.76 -7.66
C VAL A 2 3.92 -5.02 -6.74
N ARG A 3 5.12 -5.57 -6.50
CA ARG A 3 6.13 -4.97 -5.61
C ARG A 3 6.64 -3.60 -6.07
N GLU A 4 6.64 -3.36 -7.38
CA GLU A 4 7.12 -2.11 -7.99
C GLU A 4 6.12 -0.97 -7.81
N ALA A 5 4.83 -1.27 -7.63
CA ALA A 5 3.78 -0.28 -7.42
C ALA A 5 3.57 0.06 -5.93
N LEU A 6 4.14 -0.71 -4.99
CA LEU A 6 4.00 -0.43 -3.55
C LEU A 6 4.56 0.94 -3.15
N PRO A 7 5.72 1.39 -3.66
CA PRO A 7 6.23 2.72 -3.38
C PRO A 7 5.29 3.83 -3.87
N GLU A 8 4.66 3.66 -5.03
CA GLU A 8 3.69 4.62 -5.58
C GLU A 8 2.44 4.70 -4.71
N LEU A 9 1.93 3.56 -4.20
CA LEU A 9 0.80 3.51 -3.29
C LEU A 9 1.11 4.24 -1.97
N VAL A 10 2.30 4.03 -1.40
CA VAL A 10 2.74 4.74 -0.19
C VAL A 10 2.86 6.24 -0.45
N ALA A 11 3.38 6.65 -1.62
CA ALA A 11 3.46 8.06 -2.02
C ALA A 11 2.07 8.72 -2.18
N LEU A 12 1.06 7.95 -2.60
CA LEU A 12 -0.34 8.38 -2.64
C LEU A 12 -1.00 8.41 -1.25
N GLY A 13 -0.25 8.09 -0.19
CA GLY A 13 -0.73 8.05 1.20
C GLY A 13 -1.44 6.75 1.59
N TRP A 14 -1.30 5.69 0.80
CA TRP A 14 -1.87 4.38 1.12
C TRP A 14 -0.98 3.64 2.12
N THR A 15 -1.62 2.92 3.03
CA THR A 15 -0.92 2.08 3.99
C THR A 15 -0.66 0.73 3.34
N VAL A 16 0.61 0.34 3.26
CA VAL A 16 1.03 -0.97 2.76
C VAL A 16 1.76 -1.70 3.89
N THR A 17 1.21 -2.83 4.33
CA THR A 17 1.77 -3.65 5.41
C THR A 17 2.05 -5.06 4.90
N GLU A 18 3.30 -5.52 4.95
CA GLU A 18 3.64 -6.91 4.64
C GLU A 18 3.37 -7.78 5.88
N PHE A 19 2.40 -8.70 5.79
CA PHE A 19 2.05 -9.61 6.89
C PHE A 19 2.60 -11.04 6.71
N ALA A 20 3.02 -11.38 5.50
CA ALA A 20 3.73 -12.61 5.16
C ALA A 20 4.55 -12.38 3.90
N ALA A 21 5.56 -13.22 3.63
CA ALA A 21 6.44 -13.05 2.48
C ALA A 21 5.65 -12.94 1.16
N GLY A 22 5.66 -11.75 0.55
CA GLY A 22 4.94 -11.45 -0.69
C GLY A 22 3.42 -11.27 -0.55
N LYS A 23 2.88 -11.19 0.68
CA LYS A 23 1.48 -10.85 0.93
C LYS A 23 1.39 -9.50 1.67
N TYR A 24 0.67 -8.58 1.06
CA TYR A 24 0.53 -7.21 1.53
C TYR A 24 -0.93 -6.91 1.84
N ASP A 25 -1.18 -6.33 3.00
CA ASP A 25 -2.41 -5.61 3.29
C ASP A 25 -2.23 -4.19 2.77
N ILE A 26 -3.18 -3.74 1.94
CA ILE A 26 -3.13 -2.43 1.29
C ILE A 26 -4.43 -1.71 1.64
N THR A 27 -4.32 -0.69 2.49
CA THR A 27 -5.45 0.12 2.93
C THR A 27 -5.40 1.49 2.28
N ARG A 28 -6.50 1.86 1.60
CA ARG A 28 -6.67 3.18 1.00
C ARG A 28 -6.82 4.24 2.10
N PRO A 29 -6.15 5.40 2.02
CA PRO A 29 -6.37 6.46 2.97
C PRO A 29 -7.81 6.94 2.82
N LYS A 30 -8.52 7.08 3.94
CA LYS A 30 -9.83 7.73 3.95
C LYS A 30 -9.60 9.15 3.42
N ALA A 31 -10.28 9.52 2.33
CA ALA A 31 -10.24 10.90 1.86
C ALA A 31 -10.64 11.79 3.04
N ALA A 32 -9.72 12.63 3.50
CA ALA A 32 -10.05 13.69 4.42
C ALA A 32 -10.94 14.66 3.64
N GLY A 33 -12.25 14.45 3.76
CA GLY A 33 -13.28 15.38 3.28
C GLY A 33 -13.40 16.56 4.23
#